data_AF-A0A9D5WY41-F1
#
_entry.id   AF-A0A9D5WY41-F1
#
_cell.length_a   1.000
_cell.length_b   1.000
_cell.length_c   1.000
_cell.angle_alpha   90.00
_cell.angle_beta   90.00
_cell.angle_gamma   90.00
#
_symmetry.space_group_name_H-M   'P 1'
#
loop_
_entity.id
_entity.type
_entity.pdbx_description
1 polymer ?
#
loop_
_entity_poly.entity_id
_entity_poly.type
_entity_poly.pdbx_seq_one_letter_code
_entity_poly.pdbx_strand_id
1 'polypeptide(L)'
;MKKQLLLMSILTTVTTMWTGTAQAQTKYDLYIAGTQVTSDNCNDLSKIKGVTGKVKYDNATKTLTLDNATISNTADEDYNGSGVGIDNKTDGLTIHLIGNNTVTSEKSVGVWNADGKTLTFTNDGSLKVKGSTASSDAYYQSGIFNYGTITVNNCTIEATGGAVGIAFGHWKFDNCNVRAKGGGKSEDVYIGSISYMWGKQPEFKGCAITAPAGNYWEKIEAGDDNFYSLFGTGEKVITDWVTITKGATGIDKSTTDTAIKDNRGIYTLQGVRLSDKFESLPKNIYIVNGQKVVKK
;
A
#
# COMPACT_ATOMS: atom_id res chain seq x y z
N MET A 1 -1.20 47.66 80.67
CA MET A 1 -1.95 48.49 79.69
C MET A 1 -0.98 49.26 78.82
N LYS A 2 -0.84 48.92 77.54
CA LYS A 2 -0.80 49.86 76.40
C LYS A 2 -0.58 49.06 75.10
N LYS A 3 -1.34 49.45 74.09
CA LYS A 3 -1.62 48.78 72.82
C LYS A 3 -0.54 49.07 71.77
N GLN A 4 -0.37 48.13 70.81
CA GLN A 4 -0.26 48.31 69.34
C GLN A 4 0.85 49.26 68.79
N LEU A 5 1.51 49.06 67.63
CA LEU A 5 1.10 48.53 66.33
C LEU A 5 2.37 48.35 65.43
N LEU A 6 2.30 47.37 64.51
CA LEU A 6 2.89 47.34 63.16
C LEU A 6 4.42 47.45 62.93
N LEU A 7 5.04 46.32 62.53
CA LEU A 7 6.09 46.31 61.49
C LEU A 7 5.68 45.32 60.40
N MET A 8 5.19 45.85 59.27
CA MET A 8 4.98 45.10 58.03
C MET A 8 6.33 44.82 57.38
N SER A 9 6.81 43.59 57.45
CA SER A 9 7.90 43.09 56.60
C SER A 9 7.32 42.63 55.27
N ILE A 10 7.42 43.47 54.24
CA ILE A 10 7.10 43.09 52.85
C ILE A 10 8.28 42.26 52.34
N LEU A 11 8.08 40.94 52.23
CA LEU A 11 9.02 40.02 51.59
C LEU A 11 8.66 39.96 50.10
N THR A 12 9.39 40.70 49.26
CA THR A 12 9.27 40.63 47.81
C THR A 12 10.00 39.40 47.28
N THR A 13 9.27 38.31 47.03
CA THR A 13 9.79 37.19 46.24
C THR A 13 9.88 37.63 44.78
N VAL A 14 11.09 37.93 44.30
CA VAL A 14 11.38 38.07 42.88
C VAL A 14 11.38 36.67 42.28
N THR A 15 10.29 36.31 41.62
CA THR A 15 10.23 35.13 40.76
C THR A 15 11.03 35.43 39.49
N THR A 16 12.23 34.88 39.40
CA THR A 16 12.95 34.81 38.12
C THR A 16 12.16 33.91 37.18
N MET A 17 11.29 34.53 36.37
CA MET A 17 10.73 33.87 35.20
C MET A 17 11.90 33.52 34.29
N TRP A 18 12.20 32.22 34.21
CA TRP A 18 13.12 31.67 33.23
C TRP A 18 12.47 31.88 31.86
N THR A 19 12.85 32.95 31.16
CA THR A 19 12.46 33.18 29.77
C THR A 19 13.23 32.19 28.89
N GLY A 20 12.80 30.94 28.89
CA GLY A 20 13.23 29.98 27.88
C GLY A 20 12.87 30.55 26.53
N THR A 21 13.86 30.91 25.73
CA THR A 21 13.65 31.21 24.31
C THR A 21 13.09 29.94 23.66
N ALA A 22 11.80 29.92 23.36
CA ALA A 22 11.20 28.86 22.55
C ALA A 22 11.92 28.88 21.19
N GLN A 23 12.81 27.93 20.95
CA GLN A 23 13.41 27.77 19.63
C GLN A 23 12.31 27.31 18.67
N ALA A 24 12.29 27.88 17.46
CA ALA A 24 11.35 27.45 16.43
C ALA A 24 11.66 25.99 16.07
N GLN A 25 10.73 25.08 16.38
CA GLN A 25 10.85 23.67 16.03
C GLN A 25 10.77 23.52 14.51
N THR A 26 11.66 22.74 13.92
CA THR A 26 11.55 22.39 12.50
C THR A 26 10.42 21.38 12.36
N LYS A 27 9.47 21.65 11.45
CA LYS A 27 8.37 20.75 11.13
C LYS A 27 8.74 19.92 9.90
N TYR A 28 8.43 18.63 9.94
CA TYR A 28 8.66 17.72 8.82
C TYR A 28 7.33 17.35 8.15
N ASP A 29 7.39 17.03 6.86
CA ASP A 29 6.24 16.61 6.05
C ASP A 29 5.92 15.12 6.30
N LEU A 30 5.76 14.77 7.58
CA LEU A 30 5.44 13.43 8.05
C LEU A 30 4.56 13.55 9.28
N TYR A 31 3.48 12.78 9.30
CA TYR A 31 2.56 12.72 10.44
C TYR A 31 2.39 11.28 10.88
N ILE A 32 2.42 11.06 12.19
CA ILE A 32 2.25 9.76 12.84
C ILE A 32 1.09 9.87 13.80
N ALA A 33 0.05 9.05 13.58
CA ALA A 33 -1.21 9.11 14.33
C ALA A 33 -1.76 10.55 14.46
N GLY A 34 -1.81 11.26 13.33
CA GLY A 34 -2.28 12.66 13.24
C GLY A 34 -1.35 13.71 13.84
N THR A 35 -0.22 13.33 14.45
CA THR A 35 0.74 14.26 15.04
C THR A 35 1.91 14.52 14.09
N GLN A 36 2.19 15.79 13.80
CA GLN A 36 3.31 16.17 12.94
C GLN A 36 4.65 15.84 13.60
N VAL A 37 5.57 15.24 12.84
CA VAL A 37 6.93 15.01 13.28
C VAL A 37 7.70 16.33 13.22
N THR A 38 8.46 16.63 14.27
CA THR A 38 9.27 17.84 14.41
C THR A 38 10.66 17.51 14.93
N SER A 39 11.57 18.48 14.90
CA SER A 39 12.91 18.36 15.51
C SER A 39 12.89 17.92 16.98
N ASP A 40 11.78 18.15 17.68
CA ASP A 40 11.68 17.93 19.12
C ASP A 40 11.18 16.53 19.48
N ASN A 41 10.40 15.92 18.58
CA ASN A 41 9.85 14.58 18.80
C ASN A 41 10.49 13.50 17.90
N CYS A 42 11.24 13.86 16.86
CA CYS A 42 11.70 12.89 15.85
C CYS A 42 12.59 11.77 16.43
N ASN A 43 13.33 12.04 17.50
CA ASN A 43 14.20 11.03 18.12
C ASN A 43 13.43 9.99 18.97
N ASP A 44 12.19 10.32 19.39
CA ASP A 44 11.35 9.45 20.21
C ASP A 44 9.86 9.78 19.99
N LEU A 45 9.24 9.05 19.06
CA LEU A 45 7.84 9.22 18.68
C LEU A 45 6.90 8.41 19.58
N SER A 46 7.39 7.63 20.54
CA SER A 46 6.52 6.86 21.45
C SER A 46 5.74 7.75 22.43
N LYS A 47 6.07 9.05 22.49
CA LYS A 47 5.31 10.06 23.24
C LYS A 47 4.02 10.48 22.53
N ILE A 48 3.88 10.17 21.24
CA ILE A 48 2.64 10.40 20.50
C ILE A 48 1.59 9.41 21.01
N LYS A 49 0.40 9.90 21.32
CA LYS A 49 -0.71 9.07 21.78
C LYS A 49 -1.02 7.99 20.72
N GLY A 50 -1.12 6.74 21.17
CA GLY A 50 -1.38 5.59 20.29
C GLY A 50 -0.12 4.96 19.70
N VAL A 51 1.08 5.48 20.00
CA VAL A 51 2.35 4.88 19.59
C VAL A 51 2.97 4.08 20.74
N THR A 52 3.39 2.85 20.47
CA THR A 52 4.15 1.99 21.38
C THR A 52 5.31 1.32 20.64
N GLY A 53 6.24 0.72 21.39
CA GLY A 53 7.51 0.21 20.85
C GLY A 53 8.47 1.34 20.52
N LYS A 54 9.47 1.08 19.66
CA LYS A 54 10.48 2.09 19.30
C LYS A 54 10.16 2.67 17.93
N VAL A 55 9.86 3.96 17.91
CA VAL A 55 9.58 4.72 16.69
C VAL A 55 10.42 5.97 16.70
N LYS A 56 11.21 6.18 15.64
CA LYS A 56 12.02 7.38 15.46
C LYS A 56 12.10 7.77 13.99
N TYR A 57 12.27 9.05 13.72
CA TYR A 57 12.47 9.62 12.40
C TYR A 57 13.82 10.35 12.36
N ASP A 58 14.64 10.00 11.38
CA ASP A 58 15.86 10.73 11.04
C ASP A 58 15.62 11.54 9.77
N ASN A 59 15.62 12.87 9.91
CA ASN A 59 15.39 13.78 8.79
C ASN A 59 16.55 13.83 7.79
N ALA A 60 17.80 13.59 8.23
CA ALA A 60 18.96 13.66 7.35
C ALA A 60 18.93 12.53 6.30
N THR A 61 18.45 11.35 6.72
CA THR A 61 18.31 10.16 5.88
C THR A 61 16.86 9.92 5.43
N LYS A 62 15.92 10.76 5.85
CA LYS A 62 14.46 10.59 5.65
C LYS A 62 14.00 9.18 6.02
N THR A 63 14.45 8.68 7.16
CA THR A 63 14.19 7.30 7.60
C THR A 63 13.31 7.27 8.84
N LEU A 64 12.11 6.71 8.72
CA LEU A 64 11.25 6.32 9.83
C LEU A 64 11.59 4.87 10.22
N THR A 65 12.15 4.68 11.41
CA THR A 65 12.43 3.34 11.96
C THR A 65 11.25 2.87 12.80
N LEU A 66 10.74 1.68 12.51
CA LEU A 66 9.75 0.96 13.33
C LEU A 66 10.42 -0.31 13.87
N ASP A 67 10.66 -0.36 15.19
CA ASP A 67 11.21 -1.53 15.88
C ASP A 67 10.21 -2.04 16.92
N ASN A 68 9.56 -3.17 16.58
CA ASN A 68 8.48 -3.79 17.34
C ASN A 68 7.41 -2.77 17.77
N ALA A 69 7.04 -1.90 16.84
CA ALA A 69 6.19 -0.74 17.08
C ALA A 69 4.71 -1.01 16.79
N THR A 70 3.84 -0.33 17.54
CA THR A 70 2.42 -0.21 17.18
C THR A 70 2.07 1.27 17.06
N ILE A 71 1.42 1.65 15.97
CA ILE A 71 0.83 2.98 15.76
C ILE A 71 -0.67 2.78 15.61
N SER A 72 -1.46 3.36 16.51
CA SER A 72 -2.92 3.29 16.51
C SER A 72 -3.51 4.69 16.45
N ASN A 73 -4.34 4.98 15.46
CA ASN A 73 -5.06 6.23 15.33
C ASN A 73 -6.58 5.99 15.34
N THR A 74 -7.27 6.72 16.20
CA THR A 74 -8.73 6.66 16.39
C THR A 74 -9.42 7.99 16.06
N ALA A 75 -8.65 9.00 15.64
CA ALA A 75 -9.18 10.32 15.29
C ALA A 75 -10.07 10.23 14.04
N ASP A 76 -11.09 11.08 13.99
CA ASP A 76 -11.90 11.25 12.79
C ASP A 76 -11.05 11.88 11.68
N GLU A 77 -11.31 11.48 10.45
CA GLU A 77 -10.69 12.10 9.28
C GLU A 77 -11.28 13.51 9.08
N ASP A 78 -10.42 14.53 9.05
CA ASP A 78 -10.79 15.94 8.88
C ASP A 78 -10.42 16.47 7.48
N TYR A 79 -10.20 15.56 6.52
CA TYR A 79 -9.67 15.82 5.17
C TYR A 79 -8.25 16.39 5.13
N ASN A 80 -7.59 16.55 6.28
CA ASN A 80 -6.19 16.98 6.38
C ASN A 80 -5.23 15.83 6.71
N GLY A 81 -5.74 14.60 6.80
CA GLY A 81 -4.96 13.41 7.14
C GLY A 81 -4.90 13.13 8.65
N SER A 82 -5.68 13.82 9.48
CA SER A 82 -5.62 13.66 10.94
C SER A 82 -6.01 12.26 11.41
N GLY A 83 -6.83 11.53 10.64
CA GLY A 83 -7.22 10.15 10.93
C GLY A 83 -6.21 9.11 10.46
N VAL A 84 -5.23 9.48 9.64
CA VAL A 84 -4.31 8.53 9.00
C VAL A 84 -3.30 7.97 10.02
N GLY A 85 -2.93 6.70 9.89
CA GLY A 85 -1.92 6.07 10.74
C GLY A 85 -0.51 6.64 10.48
N ILE A 86 -0.05 6.56 9.24
CA ILE A 86 1.16 7.21 8.74
C ILE A 86 0.80 8.02 7.50
N ASP A 87 0.89 9.35 7.58
CA ASP A 87 0.69 10.25 6.44
C ASP A 87 2.04 10.79 5.97
N ASN A 88 2.49 10.27 4.82
CA ASN A 88 3.75 10.66 4.20
C ASN A 88 3.54 11.75 3.15
N LYS A 89 4.10 12.93 3.44
CA LYS A 89 4.24 14.05 2.49
C LYS A 89 5.71 14.32 2.14
N THR A 90 6.64 13.52 2.69
CA THR A 90 8.08 13.60 2.46
C THR A 90 8.45 12.79 1.22
N ASP A 91 9.12 13.43 0.26
CA ASP A 91 9.66 12.71 -0.89
C ASP A 91 10.93 11.95 -0.51
N GLY A 92 11.00 10.66 -0.84
CA GLY A 92 12.12 9.78 -0.53
C GLY A 92 12.06 9.18 0.87
N LEU A 93 10.88 9.05 1.47
CA LEU A 93 10.73 8.44 2.79
C LEU A 93 11.13 6.97 2.75
N THR A 94 11.97 6.54 3.69
CA THR A 94 12.23 5.13 3.95
C THR A 94 11.59 4.72 5.28
N ILE A 95 10.74 3.69 5.26
CA ILE A 95 10.22 3.02 6.44
C ILE A 95 11.07 1.76 6.66
N HIS A 96 11.95 1.82 7.65
CA HIS A 96 12.87 0.75 8.03
C HIS A 96 12.23 -0.13 9.11
N LEU A 97 11.95 -1.39 8.77
CA LEU A 97 11.18 -2.31 9.60
C LEU A 97 12.07 -3.28 10.36
N ILE A 98 12.01 -3.26 11.68
CA ILE A 98 12.69 -4.21 12.58
C ILE A 98 11.63 -4.93 13.40
N GLY A 99 11.74 -6.26 13.50
CA GLY A 99 10.78 -7.08 14.23
C GLY A 99 9.37 -7.02 13.63
N ASN A 100 8.35 -7.02 14.48
CA ASN A 100 6.94 -7.06 14.07
C ASN A 100 6.24 -5.74 14.37
N ASN A 101 5.81 -5.04 13.33
CA ASN A 101 5.22 -3.71 13.46
C ASN A 101 3.74 -3.72 13.05
N THR A 102 2.95 -2.82 13.65
CA THR A 102 1.54 -2.65 13.31
C THR A 102 1.19 -1.17 13.16
N VAL A 103 0.42 -0.84 12.13
CA VAL A 103 -0.23 0.46 11.94
C VAL A 103 -1.73 0.20 11.80
N THR A 104 -2.53 0.85 12.62
CA THR A 104 -4.00 0.79 12.58
C THR A 104 -4.57 2.19 12.54
N SER A 105 -5.42 2.47 11.55
CA SER A 105 -6.32 3.61 11.56
C SER A 105 -7.76 3.09 11.60
N GLU A 106 -8.52 3.48 12.62
CA GLU A 106 -9.90 3.02 12.78
C GLU A 106 -10.87 3.71 11.82
N LYS A 107 -10.57 4.96 11.45
CA LYS A 107 -11.51 5.85 10.74
C LYS A 107 -10.97 6.43 9.42
N SER A 108 -9.72 6.13 9.07
CA SER A 108 -9.09 6.57 7.84
C SER A 108 -8.12 5.51 7.29
N VAL A 109 -7.22 5.95 6.41
CA VAL A 109 -6.20 5.11 5.76
C VAL A 109 -5.12 4.69 6.76
N GLY A 110 -4.65 3.44 6.64
CA GLY A 110 -3.52 2.96 7.45
C GLY A 110 -2.23 3.70 7.13
N VAL A 111 -1.80 3.66 5.87
CA VAL A 111 -0.65 4.42 5.36
C VAL A 111 -1.03 5.19 4.09
N TRP A 112 -0.83 6.49 4.10
CA TRP A 112 -1.03 7.38 2.95
C TRP A 112 0.32 7.85 2.41
N ASN A 113 0.54 7.69 1.10
CA ASN A 113 1.67 8.29 0.39
C ASN A 113 1.13 9.38 -0.54
N ALA A 114 1.52 10.63 -0.28
CA ALA A 114 0.98 11.80 -0.97
C ALA A 114 1.44 11.91 -2.43
N ASP A 115 0.85 12.87 -3.14
CA ASP A 115 1.07 13.10 -4.57
C ASP A 115 2.55 13.31 -4.92
N GLY A 116 3.00 12.56 -5.93
CA GLY A 116 4.37 12.60 -6.45
C GLY A 116 5.44 12.13 -5.48
N LYS A 117 5.10 11.58 -4.30
CA LYS A 117 6.09 11.17 -3.30
C LYS A 117 6.60 9.75 -3.53
N THR A 118 7.89 9.56 -3.30
CA THR A 118 8.50 8.24 -3.24
C THR A 118 8.56 7.72 -1.80
N LEU A 119 8.14 6.47 -1.61
CA LEU A 119 8.15 5.76 -0.32
C LEU A 119 8.74 4.36 -0.49
N THR A 120 9.67 3.99 0.40
CA THR A 120 10.28 2.65 0.42
C THR A 120 10.02 1.97 1.76
N PHE A 121 9.42 0.78 1.76
CA PHE A 121 9.44 -0.13 2.91
C PHE A 121 10.65 -1.06 2.77
N THR A 122 11.45 -1.19 3.83
CA THR A 122 12.66 -2.02 3.75
C THR A 122 13.07 -2.64 5.08
N ASN A 123 14.18 -3.39 5.03
CA ASN A 123 14.70 -4.30 6.04
C ASN A 123 13.85 -5.57 6.23
N ASP A 124 14.42 -6.59 6.86
CA ASP A 124 13.83 -7.94 7.00
C ASP A 124 12.62 -8.05 7.95
N GLY A 125 12.20 -6.94 8.56
CA GLY A 125 11.05 -6.90 9.45
C GLY A 125 9.69 -6.98 8.75
N SER A 126 8.64 -6.99 9.58
CA SER A 126 7.25 -7.06 9.13
C SER A 126 6.44 -5.81 9.52
N LEU A 127 5.45 -5.47 8.71
CA LEU A 127 4.46 -4.44 8.99
C LEU A 127 3.05 -4.93 8.64
N LYS A 128 2.17 -4.90 9.64
CA LYS A 128 0.74 -5.10 9.47
C LYS A 128 0.03 -3.76 9.42
N VAL A 129 -0.61 -3.43 8.30
CA VAL A 129 -1.37 -2.20 8.09
C VAL A 129 -2.86 -2.51 8.06
N LYS A 130 -3.62 -1.81 8.90
CA LYS A 130 -5.09 -1.88 8.95
C LYS A 130 -5.67 -0.50 8.75
N GLY A 131 -6.29 -0.26 7.61
CA GLY A 131 -7.15 0.89 7.39
C GLY A 131 -8.56 0.68 7.91
N SER A 132 -9.37 1.73 7.82
CA SER A 132 -10.74 1.72 8.30
C SER A 132 -11.62 0.69 7.59
N THR A 133 -12.61 0.19 8.31
CA THR A 133 -13.77 -0.54 7.76
C THR A 133 -15.08 0.23 7.94
N ALA A 134 -15.03 1.44 8.49
CA ALA A 134 -16.18 2.19 8.97
C ALA A 134 -16.35 3.57 8.31
N SER A 135 -15.34 4.08 7.60
CA SER A 135 -15.46 5.35 6.87
C SER A 135 -16.54 5.28 5.79
N SER A 136 -17.23 6.39 5.55
CA SER A 136 -18.24 6.52 4.49
C SER A 136 -17.61 6.60 3.10
N ASP A 137 -16.35 7.03 3.00
CA ASP A 137 -15.59 7.04 1.77
C ASP A 137 -14.88 5.69 1.58
N ALA A 138 -15.01 5.10 0.39
CA ALA A 138 -14.36 3.84 0.05
C ALA A 138 -12.83 3.95 0.09
N TYR A 139 -12.27 5.09 -0.31
CA TYR A 139 -10.83 5.30 -0.37
C TYR A 139 -10.21 5.54 1.01
N TYR A 140 -10.97 6.08 1.96
CA TYR A 140 -10.55 6.10 3.36
C TYR A 140 -10.68 4.74 4.06
N GLN A 141 -11.26 3.73 3.41
CA GLN A 141 -11.24 2.33 3.84
C GLN A 141 -10.07 1.55 3.21
N SER A 142 -8.90 2.19 3.10
CA SER A 142 -7.70 1.63 2.49
C SER A 142 -6.64 1.23 3.51
N GLY A 143 -6.03 0.04 3.33
CA GLY A 143 -4.81 -0.32 4.04
C GLY A 143 -3.66 0.63 3.68
N ILE A 144 -3.22 0.59 2.43
CA ILE A 144 -2.20 1.51 1.90
C ILE A 144 -2.73 2.24 0.66
N PHE A 145 -2.69 3.56 0.70
CA PHE A 145 -3.17 4.43 -0.37
C PHE A 145 -2.01 5.26 -0.93
N ASN A 146 -1.81 5.23 -2.24
CA ASN A 146 -0.60 5.74 -2.87
C ASN A 146 -0.90 6.68 -4.05
N TYR A 147 -0.51 7.96 -3.95
CA TYR A 147 -0.54 8.92 -5.05
C TYR A 147 0.87 9.20 -5.61
N GLY A 148 1.81 8.27 -5.45
CA GLY A 148 3.17 8.42 -5.94
C GLY A 148 3.78 7.06 -6.31
N THR A 149 5.00 6.80 -5.84
CA THR A 149 5.69 5.53 -6.08
C THR A 149 6.05 4.84 -4.78
N ILE A 150 5.59 3.60 -4.61
CA ILE A 150 5.96 2.75 -3.48
C ILE A 150 6.86 1.61 -3.93
N THR A 151 7.97 1.41 -3.20
CA THR A 151 8.81 0.23 -3.30
C THR A 151 8.72 -0.59 -2.03
N VAL A 152 8.43 -1.89 -2.15
CA VAL A 152 8.48 -2.86 -1.05
C VAL A 152 9.70 -3.74 -1.28
N ASN A 153 10.74 -3.57 -0.45
CA ASN A 153 12.05 -4.18 -0.66
C ASN A 153 12.49 -5.04 0.52
N ASN A 154 12.59 -6.35 0.31
CA ASN A 154 13.15 -7.31 1.28
C ASN A 154 12.43 -7.34 2.65
N CYS A 155 11.16 -6.97 2.70
CA CYS A 155 10.35 -6.97 3.93
C CYS A 155 9.06 -7.79 3.77
N THR A 156 8.29 -7.89 4.86
CA THR A 156 6.95 -8.50 4.86
C THR A 156 5.87 -7.47 5.16
N ILE A 157 4.90 -7.29 4.25
CA ILE A 157 3.76 -6.38 4.44
C ILE A 157 2.45 -7.16 4.44
N GLU A 158 1.57 -6.92 5.42
CA GLU A 158 0.18 -7.35 5.37
C GLU A 158 -0.73 -6.12 5.44
N ALA A 159 -1.45 -5.80 4.36
CA ALA A 159 -2.31 -4.62 4.27
C ALA A 159 -3.77 -5.00 4.14
N THR A 160 -4.62 -4.46 5.01
CA THR A 160 -6.07 -4.66 4.97
C THR A 160 -6.83 -3.35 5.05
N GLY A 161 -7.93 -3.24 4.33
CA GLY A 161 -8.91 -2.16 4.48
C GLY A 161 -10.32 -2.65 4.20
N GLY A 162 -11.33 -1.89 4.63
CA GLY A 162 -12.73 -2.23 4.41
C GLY A 162 -13.10 -2.35 2.94
N ALA A 163 -12.55 -1.46 2.09
CA ALA A 163 -12.76 -1.48 0.65
C ALA A 163 -11.48 -1.90 -0.08
N VAL A 164 -10.33 -1.37 0.34
CA VAL A 164 -9.09 -1.45 -0.43
C VAL A 164 -7.95 -2.04 0.41
N GLY A 165 -7.23 -3.03 -0.15
CA GLY A 165 -5.99 -3.52 0.44
C GLY A 165 -4.84 -2.54 0.18
N ILE A 166 -4.39 -2.50 -1.07
CA ILE A 166 -3.45 -1.50 -1.60
C ILE A 166 -3.98 -0.92 -2.91
N ALA A 167 -3.79 0.37 -3.15
CA ALA A 167 -4.22 0.98 -4.43
C ALA A 167 -3.43 2.21 -4.85
N PHE A 168 -3.64 2.60 -6.11
CA PHE A 168 -3.16 3.82 -6.76
C PHE A 168 -1.64 3.89 -6.92
N GLY A 169 -1.20 4.78 -7.81
CA GLY A 169 0.21 5.07 -8.04
C GLY A 169 0.99 3.92 -8.66
N HIS A 170 2.31 4.03 -8.61
CA HIS A 170 3.23 3.04 -9.14
C HIS A 170 3.79 2.16 -8.01
N TRP A 171 3.88 0.86 -8.27
CA TRP A 171 4.32 -0.12 -7.28
C TRP A 171 5.48 -0.97 -7.81
N LYS A 172 6.46 -1.18 -6.93
CA LYS A 172 7.59 -2.08 -7.16
C LYS A 172 7.73 -3.03 -5.99
N PHE A 173 7.72 -4.33 -6.28
CA PHE A 173 7.92 -5.40 -5.33
C PHE A 173 9.28 -6.05 -5.62
N ASP A 174 10.23 -5.93 -4.70
CA ASP A 174 11.59 -6.45 -4.84
C ASP A 174 11.91 -7.39 -3.67
N ASN A 175 12.00 -8.70 -3.96
CA ASN A 175 12.38 -9.73 -3.01
C ASN A 175 11.59 -9.70 -1.69
N CYS A 176 10.30 -9.37 -1.75
CA CYS A 176 9.43 -9.17 -0.59
C CYS A 176 8.29 -10.18 -0.50
N ASN A 177 7.67 -10.27 0.68
CA ASN A 177 6.40 -10.95 0.88
C ASN A 177 5.31 -9.91 1.14
N VAL A 178 4.20 -9.97 0.41
CA VAL A 178 3.06 -9.06 0.62
C VAL A 178 1.76 -9.84 0.65
N ARG A 179 0.88 -9.49 1.58
CA ARG A 179 -0.53 -9.91 1.56
C ARG A 179 -1.42 -8.67 1.58
N ALA A 180 -2.37 -8.60 0.66
CA ALA A 180 -3.31 -7.49 0.58
C ALA A 180 -4.74 -8.01 0.57
N LYS A 181 -5.65 -7.34 1.29
CA LYS A 181 -7.08 -7.66 1.28
C LYS A 181 -7.94 -6.39 1.41
N GLY A 182 -8.85 -6.21 0.47
CA GLY A 182 -9.86 -5.16 0.48
C GLY A 182 -11.24 -5.75 0.16
N GLY A 183 -12.28 -5.30 0.85
CA GLY A 183 -13.64 -5.85 0.67
C GLY A 183 -14.35 -5.41 -0.60
N GLY A 184 -13.80 -4.45 -1.34
CA GLY A 184 -14.45 -3.79 -2.48
C GLY A 184 -15.68 -2.96 -2.10
N LYS A 185 -16.33 -2.37 -3.10
CA LYS A 185 -17.60 -1.64 -2.96
C LYS A 185 -18.46 -1.80 -4.22
N SER A 186 -19.78 -1.62 -4.08
CA SER A 186 -20.72 -1.67 -5.21
C SER A 186 -20.61 -0.46 -6.13
N GLU A 187 -20.23 0.68 -5.58
CA GLU A 187 -20.18 1.97 -6.29
C GLU A 187 -18.98 2.03 -7.25
N ASP A 188 -17.94 1.22 -6.99
CA ASP A 188 -16.76 1.10 -7.84
C ASP A 188 -16.36 -0.37 -7.96
N VAL A 189 -16.63 -0.96 -9.12
CA VAL A 189 -16.37 -2.38 -9.41
C VAL A 189 -14.89 -2.72 -9.57
N TYR A 190 -14.01 -1.72 -9.57
CA TYR A 190 -12.57 -1.87 -9.77
C TYR A 190 -11.76 -1.73 -8.47
N ILE A 191 -12.39 -1.46 -7.32
CA ILE A 191 -11.73 -1.50 -6.01
C ILE A 191 -11.86 -2.85 -5.30
N GLY A 192 -10.74 -3.32 -4.75
CA GLY A 192 -10.63 -4.57 -4.01
C GLY A 192 -9.25 -4.68 -3.35
N SER A 193 -8.63 -5.85 -3.43
CA SER A 193 -7.39 -6.12 -2.69
C SER A 193 -6.16 -5.42 -3.26
N ILE A 194 -6.06 -5.35 -4.59
CA ILE A 194 -4.98 -4.63 -5.30
C ILE A 194 -5.62 -3.91 -6.49
N SER A 195 -5.68 -2.58 -6.45
CA SER A 195 -6.53 -1.81 -7.39
C SER A 195 -5.87 -0.53 -7.93
N TYR A 196 -6.30 -0.11 -9.12
CA TYR A 196 -5.97 1.20 -9.71
C TYR A 196 -4.47 1.52 -9.85
N MET A 197 -3.64 0.55 -10.23
CA MET A 197 -2.22 0.80 -10.51
C MET A 197 -2.07 1.72 -11.72
N TRP A 198 -1.27 2.78 -11.61
CA TRP A 198 -1.18 3.84 -12.63
C TRP A 198 -0.28 3.49 -13.79
N GLY A 199 -0.79 3.67 -15.01
CA GLY A 199 -0.07 3.64 -16.29
C GLY A 199 0.43 2.27 -16.74
N LYS A 200 0.82 1.41 -15.80
CA LYS A 200 1.34 0.05 -16.03
C LYS A 200 1.05 -0.87 -14.84
N GLN A 201 1.19 -2.17 -15.09
CA GLN A 201 1.19 -3.18 -14.03
C GLN A 201 2.39 -2.98 -13.08
N PRO A 202 2.29 -3.40 -11.81
CA PRO A 202 3.41 -3.34 -10.87
C PRO A 202 4.64 -4.11 -11.34
N GLU A 203 5.81 -3.64 -10.94
CA GLU A 203 7.08 -4.33 -11.21
C GLU A 203 7.32 -5.39 -10.14
N PHE A 204 7.73 -6.59 -10.56
CA PHE A 204 8.07 -7.69 -9.67
C PHE A 204 9.49 -8.16 -9.95
N LYS A 205 10.32 -8.21 -8.92
CA LYS A 205 11.72 -8.66 -9.01
C LYS A 205 12.02 -9.60 -7.87
N GLY A 206 12.36 -10.85 -8.18
CA GLY A 206 12.61 -11.86 -7.15
C GLY A 206 11.39 -12.16 -6.26
N CYS A 207 10.19 -11.88 -6.76
CA CYS A 207 8.90 -12.24 -6.16
C CYS A 207 7.83 -12.28 -7.25
N ALA A 208 6.66 -12.83 -6.92
CA ALA A 208 5.50 -12.83 -7.82
C ALA A 208 4.19 -13.02 -7.05
N ILE A 209 3.07 -12.68 -7.67
CA ILE A 209 1.73 -13.03 -7.16
C ILE A 209 1.56 -14.55 -7.26
N THR A 210 1.31 -15.21 -6.14
CA THR A 210 1.13 -16.68 -6.05
C THR A 210 -0.28 -17.09 -5.64
N ALA A 211 -1.10 -16.16 -5.14
CA ALA A 211 -2.50 -16.43 -4.80
C ALA A 211 -3.37 -15.18 -4.94
N PRO A 212 -4.66 -15.33 -5.28
CA PRO A 212 -5.32 -16.56 -5.73
C PRO A 212 -4.84 -17.00 -7.12
N ALA A 213 -4.97 -18.28 -7.44
CA ALA A 213 -4.66 -18.79 -8.78
C ALA A 213 -5.66 -18.23 -9.82
N GLY A 214 -5.21 -18.06 -11.06
CA GLY A 214 -6.06 -17.52 -12.13
C GLY A 214 -6.30 -16.01 -12.03
N ASN A 215 -5.52 -15.30 -11.22
CA ASN A 215 -5.54 -13.85 -11.21
C ASN A 215 -5.00 -13.26 -12.53
N TYR A 216 -5.45 -12.06 -12.87
CA TYR A 216 -4.95 -11.30 -14.02
C TYR A 216 -5.19 -9.80 -13.80
N TRP A 217 -4.43 -8.97 -14.51
CA TRP A 217 -4.61 -7.52 -14.48
C TRP A 217 -5.64 -7.10 -15.52
N GLU A 218 -6.73 -6.49 -15.06
CA GLU A 218 -7.71 -5.85 -15.94
C GLU A 218 -7.30 -4.40 -16.18
N LYS A 219 -7.27 -3.99 -17.45
CA LYS A 219 -6.96 -2.62 -17.85
C LYS A 219 -8.24 -1.79 -17.83
N ILE A 220 -8.16 -0.62 -17.21
CA ILE A 220 -9.25 0.35 -17.12
C ILE A 220 -8.78 1.61 -17.86
N GLU A 221 -9.52 2.02 -18.89
CA GLU A 221 -9.23 3.22 -19.67
C GLU A 221 -10.11 4.37 -19.16
N ALA A 222 -9.49 5.47 -18.78
CA ALA A 222 -10.16 6.64 -18.22
C ALA A 222 -9.62 7.90 -18.90
N GLY A 223 -10.14 8.19 -20.10
CA GLY A 223 -9.56 9.25 -20.94
C GLY A 223 -8.17 8.88 -21.42
N ASP A 224 -7.19 9.75 -21.16
CA ASP A 224 -5.78 9.52 -21.50
C ASP A 224 -5.06 8.65 -20.45
N ASP A 225 -5.69 8.44 -19.29
CA ASP A 225 -5.13 7.65 -18.20
C ASP A 225 -5.50 6.16 -18.33
N ASN A 226 -4.56 5.32 -17.94
CA ASN A 226 -4.75 3.88 -17.87
C ASN A 226 -4.49 3.39 -16.45
N PHE A 227 -5.40 2.55 -15.95
CA PHE A 227 -5.27 1.93 -14.64
C PHE A 227 -5.31 0.41 -14.75
N TYR A 228 -4.77 -0.28 -13.75
CA TYR A 228 -4.81 -1.74 -13.65
C TYR A 228 -5.29 -2.19 -12.29
N SER A 229 -6.34 -2.99 -12.25
CA SER A 229 -6.83 -3.66 -11.03
C SER A 229 -6.67 -5.17 -11.15
N LEU A 230 -6.39 -5.83 -10.03
CA LEU A 230 -6.17 -7.28 -10.03
C LEU A 230 -7.50 -8.03 -9.92
N PHE A 231 -7.82 -8.76 -10.98
CA PHE A 231 -9.03 -9.55 -11.12
C PHE A 231 -8.75 -11.01 -10.82
N GLY A 232 -9.78 -11.72 -10.39
CA GLY A 232 -9.77 -13.16 -10.14
C GLY A 232 -10.64 -13.90 -11.16
N THR A 233 -10.87 -15.18 -10.89
CA THR A 233 -11.81 -15.98 -11.68
C THR A 233 -13.22 -15.37 -11.60
N GLY A 234 -13.86 -15.10 -12.74
CA GLY A 234 -15.22 -14.56 -12.79
C GLY A 234 -15.34 -13.07 -13.15
N GLU A 235 -14.31 -12.49 -13.77
CA GLU A 235 -14.35 -11.13 -14.33
C GLU A 235 -14.65 -10.04 -13.28
N LYS A 236 -14.10 -10.23 -12.08
CA LYS A 236 -14.25 -9.29 -10.96
C LYS A 236 -12.93 -9.11 -10.22
N VAL A 237 -12.78 -7.95 -9.61
CA VAL A 237 -11.71 -7.68 -8.64
C VAL A 237 -11.68 -8.70 -7.52
N ILE A 238 -10.47 -9.02 -7.06
CA ILE A 238 -10.28 -9.93 -5.93
C ILE A 238 -10.57 -9.18 -4.63
N THR A 239 -11.58 -9.62 -3.89
CA THR A 239 -11.94 -9.06 -2.57
C THR A 239 -11.48 -9.93 -1.38
N ASP A 240 -10.70 -10.96 -1.66
CA ASP A 240 -10.03 -11.79 -0.65
C ASP A 240 -8.50 -11.67 -0.76
N TRP A 241 -7.77 -12.37 0.10
CA TRP A 241 -6.32 -12.29 0.17
C TRP A 241 -5.63 -12.51 -1.17
N VAL A 242 -4.87 -11.51 -1.60
CA VAL A 242 -3.83 -11.62 -2.62
C VAL A 242 -2.50 -11.80 -1.94
N THR A 243 -1.67 -12.72 -2.44
CA THR A 243 -0.34 -13.00 -1.87
C THR A 243 0.75 -12.85 -2.93
N ILE A 244 1.74 -12.02 -2.64
CA ILE A 244 3.00 -11.88 -3.36
C ILE A 244 4.07 -12.58 -2.53
N THR A 245 4.78 -13.54 -3.12
CA THR A 245 5.74 -14.39 -2.40
C THR A 245 7.16 -14.15 -2.90
N LYS A 246 8.09 -13.95 -1.97
CA LYS A 246 9.52 -13.83 -2.24
C LYS A 246 10.07 -15.11 -2.86
N GLY A 247 10.97 -14.98 -3.83
CA GLY A 247 11.62 -16.09 -4.52
C GLY A 247 10.72 -16.83 -5.53
N ALA A 248 9.43 -16.51 -5.58
CA ALA A 248 8.57 -16.98 -6.64
C ALA A 248 8.99 -16.29 -7.95
N THR A 249 9.37 -17.08 -8.94
CA THR A 249 9.37 -16.61 -10.32
C THR A 249 7.91 -16.46 -10.73
N GLY A 250 7.54 -15.33 -11.32
CA GLY A 250 6.24 -15.20 -11.94
C GLY A 250 5.98 -16.43 -12.80
N ILE A 251 4.74 -16.94 -12.80
CA ILE A 251 4.33 -17.69 -13.97
C ILE A 251 4.35 -16.64 -15.07
N ASP A 252 5.45 -16.58 -15.82
CA ASP A 252 5.54 -15.77 -17.03
C ASP A 252 4.43 -16.28 -17.94
N LYS A 253 3.26 -15.65 -17.81
CA LYS A 253 2.26 -15.74 -18.84
C LYS A 253 2.86 -14.91 -19.93
N SER A 254 3.53 -15.61 -20.86
CA SER A 254 3.90 -15.09 -22.18
C SER A 254 2.90 -14.01 -22.53
N THR A 255 3.39 -12.78 -22.71
CA THR A 255 2.64 -11.72 -23.35
C THR A 255 2.25 -12.27 -24.72
N THR A 256 1.14 -13.01 -24.79
CA THR A 256 0.39 -13.24 -26.01
C THR A 256 -0.30 -11.92 -26.29
N ASP A 257 0.55 -10.97 -26.62
CA ASP A 257 0.27 -9.76 -27.32
C ASP A 257 -0.48 -10.18 -28.58
N THR A 258 -1.79 -9.98 -28.57
CA THR A 258 -2.65 -9.76 -29.73
C THR A 258 -2.66 -10.83 -30.86
N ALA A 259 -1.94 -11.95 -30.73
CA ALA A 259 -1.73 -12.94 -31.80
C ALA A 259 -2.70 -14.13 -31.78
N ILE A 260 -3.62 -14.23 -30.81
CA ILE A 260 -4.61 -15.32 -30.81
C ILE A 260 -5.73 -15.08 -31.85
N LYS A 261 -5.89 -13.86 -32.37
CA LYS A 261 -6.84 -13.61 -33.47
C LYS A 261 -6.36 -14.09 -34.85
N ASP A 262 -5.07 -14.38 -35.02
CA ASP A 262 -4.49 -14.72 -36.33
C ASP A 262 -4.04 -16.18 -36.49
N ASN A 263 -4.12 -17.02 -35.45
CA ASN A 263 -3.77 -18.43 -35.61
C ASN A 263 -4.96 -19.30 -36.06
N ARG A 264 -5.66 -18.85 -37.12
CA ARG A 264 -6.71 -19.62 -37.81
C ARG A 264 -6.12 -20.73 -38.70
N GLY A 265 -5.33 -21.61 -38.09
CA GLY A 265 -4.69 -22.74 -38.74
C GLY A 265 -5.35 -24.08 -38.40
N ILE A 266 -5.12 -25.08 -39.23
CA ILE A 266 -5.46 -26.47 -38.93
C ILE A 266 -4.19 -27.16 -38.44
N TYR A 267 -4.31 -27.94 -37.37
CA TYR A 267 -3.18 -28.64 -36.75
C TYR A 267 -3.50 -30.12 -36.53
N THR A 268 -2.49 -30.97 -36.52
CA THR A 268 -2.60 -32.34 -36.00
C THR A 268 -2.74 -32.34 -34.47
N LEU A 269 -3.15 -33.47 -33.87
CA LEU A 269 -3.15 -33.64 -32.41
C LEU A 269 -1.77 -33.52 -31.76
N GLN A 270 -0.71 -33.71 -32.55
CA GLN A 270 0.68 -33.53 -32.15
C GLN A 270 1.17 -32.07 -32.31
N GLY A 271 0.30 -31.15 -32.72
CA GLY A 271 0.62 -29.71 -32.85
C GLY A 271 1.31 -29.31 -34.15
N VAL A 272 1.35 -30.18 -35.16
CA VAL A 272 1.93 -29.86 -36.48
C VAL A 272 0.94 -29.05 -37.29
N ARG A 273 1.36 -27.87 -37.80
CA ARG A 273 0.53 -27.00 -38.66
C ARG A 273 0.36 -27.63 -40.04
N LEU A 274 -0.88 -27.67 -40.52
CA LEU A 274 -1.26 -28.14 -41.85
C LEU A 274 -1.63 -26.94 -42.73
N SER A 275 -1.16 -26.96 -43.98
CA SER A 275 -1.42 -25.93 -45.00
C SER A 275 -2.65 -26.23 -45.86
N ASP A 276 -3.09 -27.49 -45.90
CA ASP A 276 -4.23 -27.91 -46.70
C ASP A 276 -5.57 -27.46 -46.09
N LYS A 277 -6.59 -27.31 -46.93
CA LYS A 277 -7.95 -27.03 -46.46
C LYS A 277 -8.49 -28.22 -45.66
N PHE A 278 -9.36 -27.96 -44.68
CA PHE A 278 -9.91 -29.02 -43.83
C PHE A 278 -10.60 -30.10 -44.65
N GLU A 279 -11.24 -29.74 -45.76
CA GLU A 279 -11.97 -30.62 -46.67
C GLU A 279 -11.06 -31.56 -47.48
N SER A 280 -9.78 -31.25 -47.65
CA SER A 280 -8.81 -32.11 -48.36
C SER A 280 -8.04 -33.09 -47.47
N LEU A 281 -8.11 -32.92 -46.14
CA LEU A 281 -7.37 -33.77 -45.20
C LEU A 281 -7.90 -35.23 -45.11
N PRO A 282 -7.08 -36.23 -44.78
CA PRO A 282 -7.58 -37.59 -44.53
C PRO A 282 -8.46 -37.65 -43.27
N LYS A 283 -9.22 -38.75 -43.11
CA LYS A 283 -10.03 -38.99 -41.91
C LYS A 283 -9.14 -39.09 -40.68
N ASN A 284 -9.26 -38.13 -39.76
CA ASN A 284 -8.50 -38.07 -38.52
C ASN A 284 -9.10 -37.00 -37.58
N ILE A 285 -8.46 -36.78 -36.43
CA ILE A 285 -8.77 -35.70 -35.50
C ILE A 285 -7.79 -34.55 -35.72
N TYR A 286 -8.33 -33.34 -35.83
CA TYR A 286 -7.56 -32.11 -36.04
C TYR A 286 -7.94 -31.05 -35.02
N ILE A 287 -7.06 -30.08 -34.81
CA ILE A 287 -7.39 -28.82 -34.14
C ILE A 287 -7.62 -27.77 -35.22
N VAL A 288 -8.85 -27.27 -35.35
CA VAL A 288 -9.24 -26.25 -36.33
C VAL A 288 -9.65 -25.01 -35.55
N ASN A 289 -8.93 -23.90 -35.72
CA ASN A 289 -9.20 -22.64 -35.01
C ASN A 289 -9.32 -22.81 -33.49
N GLY A 290 -8.47 -23.65 -32.89
CA GLY A 290 -8.46 -23.92 -31.45
C GLY A 290 -9.51 -24.94 -30.97
N GLN A 291 -10.34 -25.51 -31.85
CA GLN A 291 -11.33 -26.53 -31.51
C GLN A 291 -10.95 -27.91 -32.06
N LYS A 292 -11.18 -28.96 -31.27
CA LYS A 292 -10.99 -30.35 -31.70
C LYS A 292 -12.13 -30.77 -32.63
N VAL A 293 -11.80 -31.14 -33.87
CA VAL A 293 -12.76 -31.56 -34.91
C VAL A 293 -12.40 -32.96 -35.41
N VAL A 294 -13.41 -33.83 -35.53
CA VAL A 294 -13.26 -35.17 -36.08
C VAL A 294 -13.68 -35.16 -37.55
N LYS A 295 -12.76 -35.49 -38.45
CA LYS A 295 -13.06 -35.67 -39.87
C LYS A 295 -13.45 -37.12 -40.14
N LYS A 296 -14.73 -37.32 -40.47
CA LYS A 296 -15.35 -38.62 -40.71
C LYS A 296 -15.15 -39.16 -42.11
#